data_AF-A0A356KWZ6-F1
#
_entry.id   AF-A0A356KWZ6-F1
#
_cell.length_a   1.000
_cell.length_b   1.000
_cell.length_c   1.000
_cell.angle_alpha   90.00
_cell.angle_beta   90.00
_cell.angle_gamma   90.00
#
_symmetry.space_group_name_H-M   'P 1'
#
loop_
_entity.id
_entity.type
_entity.pdbx_description
1 polymer ?
#
loop_
_entity_poly.entity_id
_entity_poly.type
_entity_poly.pdbx_seq_one_letter_code
_entity_poly.pdbx_strand_id
1 'polypeptide(L)' 'LRARLAEQAQRAGRRQRNRQRREQVGRGRRADKVRTLAYQRGRVEDHRSGKRLSLRRFERGELEELH' A
#
# COMPACT_ATOMS: atom_id res chain seq x y z
N LEU A 1 19.50 -12.89 -33.17
CA LEU A 1 20.01 -12.57 -31.80
C LEU A 1 19.30 -11.39 -31.11
N ARG A 2 19.03 -10.27 -31.78
CA ARG A 2 18.42 -9.06 -31.18
C ARG A 2 17.08 -9.30 -30.46
N ALA A 3 16.21 -10.15 -31.01
CA ALA A 3 14.92 -10.48 -30.40
C ALA A 3 15.06 -11.14 -29.01
N ARG A 4 16.03 -12.06 -28.84
CA ARG A 4 16.30 -12.72 -27.55
C ARG A 4 16.84 -11.75 -26.50
N LEU A 5 17.72 -10.81 -26.91
CA LEU A 5 18.25 -9.77 -26.02
C LEU A 5 17.15 -8.80 -25.56
N ALA A 6 16.28 -8.37 -26.50
CA ALA A 6 15.14 -7.52 -26.18
C ALA A 6 14.17 -8.20 -25.19
N GLU A 7 13.88 -9.49 -25.41
CA GLU A 7 13.03 -10.27 -24.51
C GLU A 7 13.64 -10.38 -23.10
N GLN A 8 14.96 -10.61 -23.01
CA GLN A 8 15.66 -10.69 -21.73
C GLN A 8 15.60 -9.35 -20.97
N ALA A 9 15.79 -8.22 -21.66
CA ALA A 9 15.68 -6.89 -21.05
C ALA A 9 14.25 -6.60 -20.56
N GLN A 10 13.22 -6.95 -21.36
CA GLN A 10 11.83 -6.82 -20.94
C GLN A 10 11.50 -7.68 -19.72
N ARG A 11 11.97 -8.94 -19.70
CA ARG A 11 11.81 -9.85 -18.55
C ARG A 11 12.48 -9.28 -17.30
N ALA A 12 13.69 -8.74 -17.41
CA ALA A 12 14.38 -8.09 -16.30
C ALA A 12 13.59 -6.88 -15.75
N GLY A 13 13.11 -6.00 -16.64
CA GLY A 13 12.27 -4.87 -16.24
C GLY A 13 10.97 -5.28 -15.55
N ARG A 14 10.30 -6.33 -16.04
CA ARG A 14 9.11 -6.90 -15.39
C ARG A 14 9.43 -7.47 -14.01
N ARG A 15 10.54 -8.20 -13.86
CA ARG A 15 10.98 -8.76 -12.57
C ARG A 15 11.24 -7.66 -11.53
N GLN A 16 11.93 -6.59 -11.93
CA GLN A 16 12.21 -5.45 -11.04
C GLN A 16 10.92 -4.77 -10.56
N ARG A 17 10.00 -4.46 -11.49
CA ARG A 17 8.69 -3.87 -11.13
C ARG A 17 7.87 -4.79 -10.23
N ASN A 18 7.85 -6.09 -10.52
CA ASN A 18 7.11 -7.05 -9.70
C ASN A 18 7.71 -7.18 -8.30
N ARG A 19 9.04 -7.13 -8.17
CA ARG A 19 9.72 -7.12 -6.88
C ARG A 19 9.34 -5.89 -6.07
N GLN A 20 9.47 -4.69 -6.65
CA GLN A 20 9.09 -3.43 -6.00
C GLN A 20 7.62 -3.44 -5.55
N ARG A 21 6.71 -3.92 -6.40
CA ARG A 21 5.29 -4.03 -6.06
C ARG A 21 5.05 -4.98 -4.87
N ARG A 22 5.75 -6.12 -4.83
CA ARG A 22 5.65 -7.08 -3.72
C ARG A 22 6.13 -6.47 -2.40
N GLU A 23 7.20 -5.69 -2.44
CA GLU A 23 7.73 -4.98 -1.28
C GLU A 23 6.75 -3.90 -0.77
N GLN A 24 6.06 -3.19 -1.67
CA GLN A 24 5.08 -2.17 -1.31
C GLN A 24 3.76 -2.74 -0.76
N VAL A 25 3.26 -3.83 -1.33
CA VAL A 25 1.95 -4.41 -0.97
C VAL A 25 2.06 -5.33 0.26
N GLY A 26 3.24 -5.91 0.52
CA GLY A 26 3.45 -6.86 1.60
C GLY A 26 2.84 -8.23 1.31
N ARG A 27 2.51 -8.99 2.38
CA ARG A 27 2.04 -10.39 2.28
C ARG A 27 0.53 -10.54 2.42
N GLY A 28 -0.21 -9.43 2.53
CA GLY A 28 -1.66 -9.41 2.65
C GLY A 28 -2.20 -9.93 4.00
N ARG A 29 -1.36 -10.04 5.05
CA ARG A 29 -1.83 -10.47 6.36
C ARG A 29 -2.49 -9.32 7.10
N ARG A 30 -3.41 -9.63 8.02
CA ARG A 30 -4.05 -8.62 8.88
C ARG A 30 -3.06 -7.83 9.74
N ALA A 31 -1.90 -8.40 10.06
CA ALA A 31 -0.85 -7.72 10.81
C ALA A 31 -0.06 -6.72 9.95
N ASP A 32 -0.06 -6.90 8.63
CA ASP A 32 0.70 -6.05 7.69
C ASP A 32 -0.05 -4.74 7.37
N LYS A 33 -1.29 -4.57 7.84
CA LYS A 33 -2.10 -3.40 7.53
C LYS A 33 -1.48 -2.14 8.14
N VAL A 34 -1.31 -1.12 7.32
CA VAL A 34 -0.87 0.19 7.79
C VAL A 34 -1.97 0.97 8.52
N ARG A 35 -3.25 0.63 8.29
CA ARG A 35 -4.41 1.31 8.91
C ARG A 35 -5.55 0.34 9.20
N THR A 36 -6.30 0.59 10.26
CA THR A 36 -7.58 -0.09 10.57
C THR A 36 -8.74 0.88 10.39
N LEU A 37 -9.73 0.52 9.56
CA LEU A 37 -11.01 1.24 9.46
C LEU A 37 -12.05 0.55 10.35
N ALA A 38 -12.27 1.07 11.56
CA ALA A 38 -13.20 0.50 12.53
C ALA A 38 -14.60 1.12 12.36
N TYR A 39 -15.35 0.66 11.35
CA TYR A 39 -16.66 1.20 10.97
C TYR A 39 -17.66 1.26 12.13
N GLN A 40 -17.80 0.17 12.89
CA GLN A 40 -18.70 0.10 14.05
C GLN A 40 -18.35 1.13 15.15
N ARG A 41 -17.09 1.54 15.23
CA ARG A 41 -16.59 2.51 16.22
C ARG A 41 -16.39 3.90 15.62
N GLY A 42 -16.74 4.09 14.34
CA GLY A 42 -16.66 5.37 13.64
C GLY A 42 -15.25 5.98 13.57
N ARG A 43 -14.18 5.18 13.55
CA ARG A 43 -12.81 5.71 13.55
C ARG A 43 -11.83 4.95 12.65
N VAL A 44 -10.75 5.63 12.32
CA VAL A 44 -9.58 5.12 11.60
C VAL A 44 -8.37 5.20 12.52
N GLU A 45 -7.60 4.12 12.60
CA GLU A 45 -6.34 4.06 13.35
C GLU A 45 -5.19 3.85 12.35
N ASP A 46 -4.18 4.73 12.33
CA ASP A 46 -2.97 4.57 11.53
C ASP A 46 -1.85 3.97 12.39
N HIS A 47 -1.36 2.79 12.00
CA HIS A 47 -0.33 2.07 12.74
C HIS A 47 1.08 2.62 12.49
N ARG A 48 1.27 3.44 11.46
CA ARG A 48 2.59 4.03 11.14
C ARG A 48 2.90 5.23 12.04
N SER A 49 1.89 6.04 12.35
CA SER A 49 2.01 7.25 13.17
C SER A 49 1.38 7.12 14.55
N GLY A 50 0.58 6.07 14.80
CA GLY A 50 -0.19 5.90 16.03
C GLY A 50 -1.40 6.84 16.15
N LYS A 51 -1.64 7.69 15.15
CA LYS A 51 -2.71 8.69 15.15
C LYS A 51 -4.07 8.05 14.85
N ARG A 52 -5.13 8.73 15.28
CA ARG A 52 -6.53 8.32 15.05
C ARG A 52 -7.30 9.46 14.41
N LEU A 53 -8.18 9.13 13.48
CA LEU A 53 -9.07 10.06 12.78
C LEU A 53 -10.51 9.54 12.85
N SER A 54 -11.51 10.42 12.80
CA SER A 54 -12.91 9.99 12.68
C SER A 54 -13.18 9.44 11.27
N LEU A 55 -14.02 8.40 11.18
CA LEU A 55 -14.35 7.76 9.90
C LEU A 55 -14.97 8.75 8.92
N ARG A 56 -15.87 9.62 9.39
CA ARG A 56 -16.52 10.64 8.55
C ARG A 56 -15.55 11.63 7.91
N ARG A 57 -14.44 11.95 8.58
CA ARG A 57 -13.41 12.86 8.02
C ARG A 57 -12.54 12.13 7.02
N PHE A 58 -12.19 10.88 7.33
CA PHE A 58 -11.47 10.00 6.42
C PHE A 58 -12.23 9.79 5.10
N GLU A 59 -13.53 9.51 5.15
CA GLU A 59 -14.40 9.36 3.98
C GLU A 59 -14.53 10.64 3.14
N ARG A 60 -14.39 11.81 3.78
CA ARG A 60 -14.37 13.11 3.11
C ARG A 60 -12.99 13.49 2.55
N GLY A 61 -11.97 12.64 2.73
CA GLY A 61 -10.60 12.89 2.24
C GLY A 61 -9.80 13.86 3.11
N GLU A 62 -10.27 14.21 4.30
CA GLU A 62 -9.57 15.10 5.24
C GLU A 62 -8.45 14.32 5.97
N LEU A 63 -7.34 14.05 5.28
CA LEU A 63 -6.26 13.17 5.76
C LEU A 63 -5.06 13.90 6.39
N GLU A 64 -5.10 15.23 6.49
CA GLU A 64 -3.98 16.04 7.00
C GLU A 64 -3.52 15.60 8.40
N GLU A 65 -4.45 15.18 9.25
CA GLU A 65 -4.14 14.66 10.58
C GLU A 65 -3.42 13.31 10.58
N LEU A 66 -3.45 12.56 9.48
CA LEU A 66 -2.78 11.27 9.32
C LEU A 66 -1.38 11.36 8.67
N HIS A 67 -0.99 12.54 8.20
CA HIS A 67 0.36 12.80 7.67
C HIS A 67 1.39 13.00 8.79
#